data_AF-A0A536G4P6-F1
#
_entry.id   AF-A0A536G4P6-F1
#
_cell.length_a   1.000
_cell.length_b   1.000
_cell.length_c   1.000
_cell.angle_alpha   90.00
_cell.angle_beta   90.00
_cell.angle_gamma   90.00
#
_symmetry.space_group_name_H-M   'P 1'
#
loop_
_entity.id
_entity.type
_entity.pdbx_description
1 polymer ?
#
loop_
_entity_poly.entity_id
_entity_poly.type
_entity_poly.pdbx_seq_one_letter_code
_entity_poly.pdbx_strand_id
1 'polypeptide(L)' 'MISEMRAPARLSYGRIPNLVELKDLIATQLESFHWFKSEGLRELFDEINPITDYTGKNFEL' A
#
# COMPACT_ATOMS: atom_id res chain seq x y z
N MET A 1 11.27 22.39 -17.86
CA MET A 1 12.37 23.09 -17.18
C MET A 1 12.33 22.77 -15.70
N ILE A 2 12.90 21.65 -15.29
CA ILE A 2 13.25 21.39 -13.89
C ILE A 2 14.71 20.95 -13.99
N SER A 3 15.60 21.80 -13.47
CA SER A 3 17.04 21.63 -13.56
C SER A 3 17.45 20.27 -12.96
N GLU A 4 18.25 19.49 -13.68
CA GLU A 4 18.96 18.35 -13.13
C GLU A 4 19.92 18.83 -12.04
N MET A 5 19.42 18.98 -10.81
CA MET A 5 20.26 19.25 -9.66
C MET A 5 20.93 17.94 -9.26
N ARG A 6 22.05 17.65 -9.91
CA ARG A 6 22.87 16.48 -9.60
C ARG A 6 23.34 16.62 -8.16
N ALA A 7 22.92 15.70 -7.29
CA ALA A 7 23.38 15.68 -5.90
C ALA A 7 24.92 15.68 -5.88
N PRO A 8 25.55 16.41 -4.94
CA PRO A 8 27.01 16.45 -4.85
C PRO A 8 27.58 15.05 -4.64
N ALA A 9 28.76 14.79 -5.20
CA ALA A 9 29.44 13.50 -5.07
C ALA A 9 29.68 13.18 -3.60
N ARG A 10 29.06 12.11 -3.10
CA ARG A 10 29.20 11.65 -1.71
C ARG A 10 30.36 10.65 -1.62
N LEU A 11 31.38 10.99 -0.84
CA LEU A 11 32.44 10.05 -0.49
C LEU A 11 31.92 9.04 0.54
N SER A 12 32.21 7.75 0.31
CA SER A 12 31.93 6.66 1.25
C SER A 12 33.24 6.03 1.68
N TYR A 13 33.48 5.91 2.99
CA TYR A 13 34.66 5.25 3.57
C TYR A 13 34.37 3.82 4.05
N GLY A 14 33.18 3.30 3.75
CA GLY A 14 32.79 1.94 4.10
C GLY A 14 33.66 0.91 3.37
N ARG A 15 34.30 0.02 4.13
CA ARG A 15 35.18 -1.04 3.59
C ARG A 15 34.43 -2.34 3.24
N ILE A 16 33.22 -2.49 3.77
CA ILE A 16 32.37 -3.66 3.57
C ILE A 16 31.42 -3.35 2.40
N PRO A 17 31.32 -4.23 1.39
CA PRO A 17 30.38 -4.03 0.29
C PRO A 17 28.92 -4.16 0.78
N ASN A 18 28.04 -3.29 0.29
CA ASN A 18 26.60 -3.47 0.44
C ASN A 18 26.16 -4.58 -0.52
N LEU A 19 25.87 -5.75 0.04
CA LEU A 19 25.45 -6.93 -0.72
C LEU A 19 23.95 -6.92 -1.07
N VAL A 20 23.17 -6.06 -0.40
CA VAL A 20 21.72 -5.93 -0.59
C VAL A 20 21.42 -4.49 -0.96
N GLU A 21 20.70 -4.30 -2.07
CA GLU A 21 20.20 -2.99 -2.45
C GLU A 21 19.05 -2.56 -1.54
N LEU A 22 19.01 -1.26 -1.24
CA LEU A 22 17.88 -0.68 -0.56
C LEU A 22 16.66 -0.77 -1.47
N LYS A 23 15.69 -1.58 -1.07
CA LYS A 23 14.41 -1.69 -1.77
C LYS A 23 13.60 -0.40 -1.56
N ASP A 24 12.51 -0.29 -2.33
CA ASP A 24 11.54 0.79 -2.14
C ASP A 24 11.00 0.77 -0.70
N LEU A 25 11.25 1.86 0.03
CA LEU A 25 10.91 2.01 1.45
C LEU A 25 9.40 2.15 1.69
N ILE A 26 8.61 2.43 0.64
CA ILE A 26 7.15 2.55 0.75
C ILE A 26 6.41 1.38 0.11
N ALA A 27 7.12 0.34 -0.35
CA ALA A 27 6.52 -0.82 -1.02
C ALA A 27 5.38 -1.42 -0.20
N THR A 28 5.59 -1.67 1.10
CA THR A 28 4.55 -2.21 1.99
C THR A 28 3.31 -1.34 2.08
N GLN A 29 3.47 -0.01 2.03
CA GLN A 29 2.34 0.92 2.08
C GLN A 29 1.52 0.85 0.79
N LEU A 30 2.22 0.79 -0.35
CA LEU A 30 1.60 0.65 -1.67
C LEU A 30 0.88 -0.70 -1.82
N GLU A 31 1.52 -1.78 -1.40
CA GLU A 31 0.96 -3.13 -1.43
C GLU A 31 -0.27 -3.25 -0.52
N SER A 32 -0.21 -2.72 0.70
CA SER A 32 -1.34 -2.69 1.63
C SER A 32 -2.54 -1.95 1.04
N PHE A 33 -2.33 -0.76 0.46
CA PHE A 33 -3.42 0.00 -0.14
C PHE A 33 -3.95 -0.64 -1.44
N HIS A 34 -3.09 -1.32 -2.20
CA HIS A 34 -3.53 -2.07 -3.38
C HIS A 34 -4.47 -3.21 -2.97
N TRP A 35 -4.06 -4.03 -1.99
CA TRP A 35 -4.88 -5.12 -1.45
C TRP A 35 -6.21 -4.60 -0.88
N PHE A 36 -6.19 -3.51 -0.12
CA PHE A 36 -7.40 -2.93 0.46
C PHE A 36 -8.44 -2.57 -0.63
N LYS A 37 -7.98 -2.00 -1.74
CA LYS A 37 -8.86 -1.62 -2.86
C LYS A 37 -9.37 -2.80 -3.68
N SER A 38 -8.56 -3.86 -3.85
CA SER A 38 -8.92 -5.00 -4.71
C SER A 38 -9.76 -6.03 -3.99
N GLU A 39 -9.37 -6.38 -2.75
CA GLU A 39 -9.98 -7.46 -1.97
C GLU A 39 -10.66 -6.93 -0.71
N GLY A 40 -9.97 -6.11 0.08
CA GLY A 40 -10.43 -5.74 1.42
C GLY A 40 -11.80 -5.05 1.44
N LEU A 41 -12.08 -4.18 0.45
CA LEU A 41 -13.40 -3.56 0.32
C LEU A 41 -14.49 -4.57 -0.03
N ARG A 42 -14.21 -5.53 -0.92
CA ARG A 42 -15.19 -6.56 -1.31
C ARG A 42 -15.53 -7.44 -0.12
N GLU A 43 -14.51 -7.94 0.57
CA GLU A 43 -14.68 -8.76 1.77
C GLU A 43 -15.51 -8.05 2.83
N LEU A 44 -15.24 -6.75 3.06
CA LEU A 44 -16.01 -5.94 4.00
C LEU A 44 -17.48 -5.81 3.59
N PHE A 45 -17.77 -5.58 2.31
CA PHE A 45 -19.15 -5.48 1.82
C PHE A 45 -19.89 -6.82 1.88
N ASP A 46 -19.21 -7.93 1.60
CA ASP A 46 -19.78 -9.28 1.70
C ASP A 46 -20.08 -9.65 3.17
N GLU A 47 -19.24 -9.24 4.12
CA GLU A 47 -19.45 -9.51 5.55
C GLU A 47 -20.68 -8.79 6.11
N ILE A 48 -20.93 -7.55 5.68
CA ILE A 48 -22.04 -6.74 6.22
C ILE A 48 -23.40 -7.04 5.54
N ASN A 49 -23.43 -7.87 4.49
CA ASN A 49 -24.61 -8.10 3.65
C ASN A 49 -25.22 -9.50 3.95
N PRO A 50 -26.55 -9.65 4.15
CA PRO A 50 -27.59 -8.62 4.13
C PRO A 50 -27.74 -7.85 5.45
N ILE A 51 -28.10 -6.57 5.30
CA ILE A 51 -28.50 -5.75 6.43
C ILE A 51 -29.95 -6.12 6.78
N THR A 52 -30.15 -6.62 7.99
CA THR A 52 -31.47 -7.05 8.48
C THR A 52 -32.09 -5.98 9.36
N ASP A 53 -33.29 -5.51 9.01
CA ASP A 53 -34.08 -4.60 9.85
C ASP A 53 -34.96 -5.36 10.87
N TYR A 54 -35.37 -4.69 11.96
CA TYR A 54 -36.23 -5.29 13.00
C TYR A 54 -37.61 -5.73 12.48
N THR A 55 -38.02 -5.25 11.31
CA THR A 55 -39.25 -5.62 10.62
C THR A 55 -39.14 -6.88 9.76
N GLY A 56 -37.94 -7.48 9.66
CA GLY A 56 -37.68 -8.68 8.85
C GLY A 56 -37.54 -8.40 7.35
N LYS A 57 -37.40 -7.13 6.94
CA LYS A 57 -36.97 -6.76 5.58
C LYS A 57 -35.46 -6.86 5.48
N ASN A 58 -34.98 -7.57 4.46
CA ASN A 58 -33.57 -7.65 4.10
C ASN A 58 -33.24 -6.58 3.05
N PHE A 59 -32.18 -5.82 3.28
CA PHE A 59 -31.59 -4.94 2.26
C PHE A 59 -30.32 -5.60 1.73
N GLU A 60 -30.28 -5.80 0.42
CA GLU A 60 -29.10 -6.29 -0.31
C GLU A 60 -28.41 -5.08 -0.96
N LEU A 61 -27.11 -4.94 -0.73
CA LEU A 61 -26.26 -3.91 -1.35
C LEU A 61 -25.74 -4.33 -2.73
#